data_AF-A0A9E6RUH3-F1
#
_entry.id   AF-A0A9E6RUH3-F1
#
_cell.length_a   1.000
_cell.length_b   1.000
_cell.length_c   1.000
_cell.angle_alpha   90.00
_cell.angle_beta   90.00
_cell.angle_gamma   90.00
#
_symmetry.space_group_name_H-M   'P 1'
#
loop_
_entity.id
_entity.type
_entity.pdbx_description
1 polymer ?
#
loop_
_entity_poly.entity_id
_entity_poly.type
_entity_poly.pdbx_seq_one_letter_code
_entity_poly.pdbx_strand_id
1 'polypeptide(L)'
;MPFLPYYQRKDLPAKPGIYYVGNGDSPVMYIGLSHNLRNRHLNHHRQSEFAEIENAVIRYRVVTEDFLNKISNLAENLRRLEKQAINYYQPELNRKAIKSQPKLSLGGVYIQTHQVATAGYCSHFDAEDGEELAITTSASKINLINKAIENKRPIFLIASGNYDEYVREDYDNLSELIIFKKEKIYMIISCFIPYGCEVDHSYKRNYTVYGGTSKIFIEPYIILNNQPGFKEFKKSYLTVGFTNCEKSPFAQILLNLGGFQLI
;
A
#
# COMPACT_ATOMS: atom_id res chain seq x y z
N MET A 1 -19.03 12.45 16.38
CA MET A 1 -18.00 12.65 15.34
C MET A 1 -18.59 13.56 14.28
N PRO A 2 -17.82 14.50 13.70
CA PRO A 2 -18.27 15.21 12.51
C PRO A 2 -18.67 14.21 11.42
N PHE A 3 -19.66 14.58 10.61
CA PHE A 3 -20.13 13.77 9.50
C PHE A 3 -20.33 14.62 8.26
N LEU A 4 -20.34 13.94 7.12
CA LEU A 4 -20.50 14.55 5.81
C LEU A 4 -21.27 13.58 4.90
N PRO A 5 -22.27 14.02 4.13
CA PRO A 5 -22.82 13.21 3.05
C PRO A 5 -21.73 12.74 2.07
N TYR A 6 -21.79 11.49 1.63
CA TYR A 6 -20.72 10.87 0.82
C TYR A 6 -20.45 11.60 -0.50
N TYR A 7 -21.48 12.19 -1.12
CA TYR A 7 -21.32 12.98 -2.34
C TYR A 7 -20.41 14.21 -2.14
N GLN A 8 -20.27 14.71 -0.91
CA GLN A 8 -19.41 15.84 -0.56
C GLN A 8 -17.97 15.43 -0.20
N ARG A 9 -17.58 14.15 -0.28
CA ARG A 9 -16.28 13.62 0.22
C ARG A 9 -15.01 14.41 -0.12
N LYS A 10 -15.04 15.26 -1.16
CA LYS A 10 -14.00 16.23 -1.49
C LYS A 10 -13.71 17.24 -0.37
N ASP A 11 -14.69 17.49 0.50
CA ASP A 11 -14.64 18.46 1.60
C ASP A 11 -14.03 17.88 2.89
N LEU A 12 -13.70 16.58 2.90
CA LEU A 12 -12.99 15.96 4.03
C LEU A 12 -11.66 16.69 4.31
N PRO A 13 -11.18 16.69 5.56
CA PRO A 13 -9.89 17.28 5.88
C PRO A 13 -8.75 16.50 5.20
N ALA A 14 -7.77 17.22 4.67
CA ALA A 14 -6.51 16.65 4.20
C ALA A 14 -5.57 16.40 5.40
N LYS A 15 -6.02 15.57 6.34
CA LYS A 15 -5.30 15.24 7.58
C LYS A 15 -5.42 13.74 7.88
N PRO A 16 -4.49 13.19 8.69
CA PRO A 16 -4.58 11.81 9.12
C PRO A 16 -5.81 11.59 10.00
N GLY A 17 -6.48 10.46 9.86
CA GLY A 17 -7.70 10.21 10.62
C GLY A 17 -8.41 8.91 10.25
N ILE A 18 -9.40 8.58 11.09
CA ILE A 18 -10.30 7.44 10.92
C ILE A 18 -11.63 7.91 10.35
N TYR A 19 -12.19 7.10 9.46
CA TYR A 19 -13.50 7.32 8.87
C TYR A 19 -14.36 6.06 8.95
N TYR A 20 -15.66 6.30 8.98
CA TYR A 20 -16.72 5.31 9.04
C TYR A 20 -17.72 5.67 7.95
N VAL A 21 -17.97 4.74 7.02
CA VAL A 21 -18.99 4.89 5.97
C VAL A 21 -20.21 4.05 6.35
N GLY A 22 -21.40 4.62 6.21
CA GLY A 22 -22.66 3.94 6.46
C GLY A 22 -23.83 4.86 6.14
N ASN A 23 -25.01 4.58 6.68
CA ASN A 23 -26.20 5.43 6.54
C ASN A 23 -26.95 5.57 7.88
N GLY A 24 -28.26 5.85 7.84
CA GLY A 24 -29.09 5.97 9.03
C GLY A 24 -29.34 4.63 9.71
N ASP A 25 -29.60 3.59 8.93
CA ASP A 25 -29.99 2.25 9.43
C ASP A 25 -28.77 1.42 9.84
N SER A 26 -27.69 1.51 9.07
CA SER A 26 -26.40 0.87 9.36
C SER A 26 -25.31 1.95 9.43
N PRO A 27 -25.07 2.53 10.61
CA PRO A 27 -24.18 3.68 10.74
C PRO A 27 -22.70 3.38 10.50
N VAL A 28 -22.32 2.10 10.49
CA VAL A 28 -20.95 1.62 10.29
C VAL A 28 -20.96 0.38 9.39
N MET A 29 -20.87 0.60 8.08
CA MET A 29 -20.78 -0.44 7.06
C MET A 29 -19.33 -0.67 6.60
N TYR A 30 -18.48 0.36 6.70
CA TYR A 30 -17.05 0.30 6.41
C TYR A 30 -16.28 1.19 7.38
N ILE A 31 -15.08 0.79 7.76
CA ILE A 31 -14.12 1.56 8.54
C ILE A 31 -12.82 1.64 7.77
N GLY A 32 -12.23 2.82 7.73
CA GLY A 32 -10.90 2.99 7.20
C GLY A 32 -10.05 3.99 7.96
N LEU A 33 -8.74 3.87 7.84
CA LEU A 33 -7.78 4.90 8.22
C LEU A 33 -7.05 5.47 6.99
N SER A 34 -6.50 6.67 7.16
CA SER A 34 -5.68 7.30 6.14
C SER A 34 -4.75 8.34 6.74
N HIS A 35 -3.58 8.54 6.11
CA HIS A 35 -2.73 9.72 6.31
C HIS A 35 -3.39 11.01 5.78
N ASN A 36 -4.30 10.88 4.82
CA ASN A 36 -5.04 11.98 4.23
C ASN A 36 -6.47 11.54 3.88
N LEU A 37 -7.43 11.84 4.77
CA LEU A 37 -8.83 11.42 4.62
C LEU A 37 -9.43 11.85 3.26
N ARG A 38 -9.17 13.10 2.84
CA ARG A 38 -9.64 13.61 1.54
C ARG A 38 -9.13 12.77 0.38
N ASN A 39 -7.82 12.57 0.28
CA ASN A 39 -7.22 11.86 -0.85
C ASN A 39 -7.61 10.38 -0.86
N ARG A 40 -7.73 9.75 0.31
CA ARG A 40 -8.22 8.37 0.44
C ARG A 40 -9.62 8.21 -0.12
N HIS A 41 -10.54 9.11 0.22
CA HIS A 41 -11.92 9.02 -0.29
C HIS A 41 -12.06 9.41 -1.77
N LEU A 42 -11.18 10.26 -2.28
CA LEU A 42 -11.13 10.58 -3.71
C LEU A 42 -10.64 9.41 -4.57
N ASN A 43 -9.84 8.52 -3.98
CA ASN A 43 -9.23 7.38 -4.67
C ASN A 43 -9.63 6.04 -4.04
N HIS A 44 -10.77 6.01 -3.35
CA HIS A 44 -11.15 4.85 -2.55
C HIS A 44 -11.45 3.65 -3.45
N HIS A 45 -10.85 2.50 -3.16
CA HIS A 45 -11.04 1.29 -3.95
C HIS A 45 -12.50 0.79 -3.96
N ARG A 46 -13.28 1.11 -2.91
CA ARG A 46 -14.74 0.85 -2.79
C ARG A 46 -15.65 2.02 -3.18
N GLN A 47 -15.14 2.99 -3.94
CA GLN A 47 -15.93 4.20 -4.21
C GLN A 47 -17.30 3.92 -4.84
N SER A 48 -17.39 2.91 -5.72
CA SER A 48 -18.65 2.46 -6.33
C SER A 48 -19.62 1.89 -5.29
N GLU A 49 -19.16 0.98 -4.43
CA GLU A 49 -19.97 0.38 -3.37
C GLU A 49 -20.50 1.44 -2.40
N PHE A 50 -19.70 2.45 -2.06
CA PHE A 50 -20.13 3.55 -1.20
C PHE A 50 -21.17 4.46 -1.87
N ALA A 51 -21.14 4.59 -3.19
CA ALA A 51 -22.12 5.37 -3.95
C ALA A 51 -23.48 4.65 -4.08
N GLU A 52 -23.51 3.32 -3.90
CA GLU A 52 -24.73 2.51 -3.90
C GLU A 52 -25.45 2.51 -2.54
N ILE A 53 -24.78 2.94 -1.46
CA ILE A 53 -25.41 3.07 -0.14
C ILE A 53 -26.41 4.23 -0.16
N GLU A 54 -27.68 3.94 0.10
CA GLU A 54 -28.72 4.97 0.21
C GLU A 54 -28.39 5.94 1.35
N ASN A 55 -28.43 7.25 1.06
CA ASN A 55 -28.12 8.33 2.00
C ASN A 55 -26.76 8.14 2.71
N ALA A 56 -25.76 7.65 1.98
CA ALA A 56 -24.43 7.40 2.50
C ALA A 56 -23.81 8.63 3.19
N VAL A 57 -23.23 8.42 4.36
CA VAL A 57 -22.50 9.41 5.16
C VAL A 57 -21.12 8.89 5.53
N ILE A 58 -20.18 9.83 5.66
CA ILE A 58 -18.84 9.63 6.17
C ILE A 58 -18.76 10.30 7.54
N ARG A 59 -18.65 9.52 8.60
CA ARG A 59 -18.29 10.02 9.94
C ARG A 59 -16.79 9.92 10.08
N TYR A 60 -16.12 10.92 10.64
CA TYR A 60 -14.66 10.88 10.74
C TYR A 60 -14.13 11.49 12.02
N ARG A 61 -12.88 11.16 12.35
CA ARG A 61 -12.10 11.79 13.41
C ARG A 61 -10.67 11.96 12.93
N VAL A 62 -10.22 13.22 12.92
CA VAL A 62 -8.84 13.57 12.61
C VAL A 62 -7.95 13.26 13.82
N VAL A 63 -6.75 12.75 13.56
CA VAL A 63 -5.73 12.57 14.59
C VAL A 63 -5.24 13.95 15.06
N THR A 64 -5.29 14.19 16.37
CA THR A 64 -4.88 15.46 16.97
C THR A 64 -3.37 15.63 16.98
N GLU A 65 -2.88 16.87 16.91
CA GLU A 65 -1.45 17.16 17.00
C GLU A 65 -0.82 16.61 18.29
N ASP A 66 -1.53 16.70 19.41
CA ASP A 66 -1.11 16.09 20.69
C ASP A 66 -0.88 14.58 20.61
N PHE A 67 -1.64 13.88 19.75
CA PHE A 67 -1.46 12.44 19.56
C PHE A 67 -0.31 12.17 18.60
N LEU A 68 -0.20 12.95 17.51
CA LEU A 68 0.93 12.87 16.58
C LEU A 68 2.28 13.08 17.29
N ASN A 69 2.34 13.98 18.27
CA ASN A 69 3.54 14.26 19.05
C ASN A 69 3.91 13.14 20.04
N LYS A 70 2.98 12.23 20.34
CA LYS A 70 3.16 11.13 21.32
C LYS A 70 3.45 9.79 20.66
N ILE A 71 3.30 9.68 19.35
CA ILE A 71 3.50 8.43 18.61
C ILE A 71 4.83 8.47 17.86
N SER A 72 5.58 7.37 17.93
CA SER A 72 6.84 7.19 17.20
C SER A 72 6.62 6.80 15.74
N ASN A 73 5.52 6.12 15.43
CA ASN A 73 5.19 5.62 14.10
C ASN A 73 3.70 5.83 13.81
N LEU A 74 3.39 6.79 12.93
CA LEU A 74 2.01 7.10 12.55
C LEU A 74 1.34 5.91 11.86
N ALA A 75 1.97 5.30 10.86
CA ALA A 75 1.37 4.23 10.08
C ALA A 75 1.01 2.99 10.92
N GLU A 76 1.88 2.58 11.85
CA GLU A 76 1.62 1.47 12.77
C GLU A 76 0.49 1.80 13.76
N ASN A 77 0.50 3.01 14.32
CA ASN A 77 -0.55 3.44 15.24
C ASN A 77 -1.90 3.56 14.55
N LEU A 78 -1.92 4.03 13.29
CA LEU A 78 -3.13 4.01 12.48
C LEU A 78 -3.60 2.56 12.33
N ARG A 79 -2.82 1.65 11.73
CA ARG A 79 -3.24 0.25 11.55
C ARG A 79 -3.81 -0.42 12.80
N ARG A 80 -3.17 -0.20 13.96
CA ARG A 80 -3.68 -0.69 15.25
C ARG A 80 -5.07 -0.16 15.58
N LEU A 81 -5.33 1.13 15.37
CA LEU A 81 -6.63 1.76 15.61
C LEU A 81 -7.71 1.25 14.66
N GLU A 82 -7.38 1.03 13.37
CA GLU A 82 -8.33 0.49 12.38
C GLU A 82 -8.69 -0.94 12.73
N LYS A 83 -7.70 -1.78 13.06
CA LYS A 83 -7.94 -3.16 13.50
C LYS A 83 -8.81 -3.22 14.75
N GLN A 84 -8.57 -2.37 15.75
CA GLN A 84 -9.42 -2.26 16.93
C GLN A 84 -10.86 -1.88 16.58
N ALA A 85 -11.04 -0.91 15.68
CA ALA A 85 -12.35 -0.44 15.26
C ALA A 85 -13.09 -1.50 14.43
N ILE A 86 -12.44 -2.15 13.47
CA ILE A 86 -13.00 -3.25 12.67
C ILE A 86 -13.39 -4.42 13.58
N ASN A 87 -12.54 -4.78 14.55
CA ASN A 87 -12.85 -5.82 15.51
C ASN A 87 -14.06 -5.49 16.38
N TYR A 88 -14.24 -4.23 16.77
CA TYR A 88 -15.37 -3.81 17.57
C TYR A 88 -16.69 -3.75 16.77
N TYR A 89 -16.68 -3.10 15.60
CA TYR A 89 -17.91 -2.85 14.83
C TYR A 89 -18.26 -3.97 13.85
N GLN A 90 -17.31 -4.85 13.51
CA GLN A 90 -17.50 -5.97 12.60
C GLN A 90 -18.15 -5.58 11.23
N PRO A 91 -17.73 -4.47 10.59
CA PRO A 91 -18.38 -3.90 9.40
C PRO A 91 -18.38 -4.86 8.21
N GLU A 92 -19.52 -5.01 7.54
CA GLU A 92 -19.71 -5.95 6.43
C GLU A 92 -18.76 -5.67 5.26
N LEU A 93 -18.63 -4.40 4.84
CA LEU A 93 -17.87 -4.05 3.65
C LEU A 93 -16.36 -4.20 3.83
N ASN A 94 -15.82 -4.16 5.05
CA ASN A 94 -14.41 -4.46 5.28
C ASN A 94 -14.08 -5.92 4.93
N ARG A 95 -15.03 -6.85 5.10
CA ARG A 95 -14.81 -8.29 4.87
C ARG A 95 -15.19 -8.78 3.48
N LYS A 96 -15.88 -7.94 2.71
CA LYS A 96 -16.40 -8.30 1.39
C LYS A 96 -15.30 -8.14 0.34
N ALA A 97 -15.06 -9.13 -0.51
CA ALA A 97 -14.11 -8.97 -1.62
C ALA A 97 -14.49 -7.79 -2.55
N ILE A 98 -13.48 -7.06 -3.05
CA ILE A 98 -13.68 -5.94 -3.97
C ILE A 98 -14.06 -6.50 -5.35
N LYS A 99 -15.18 -6.05 -5.91
CA LYS A 99 -15.71 -6.61 -7.17
C LYS A 99 -14.95 -6.17 -8.43
N SER A 100 -14.27 -5.03 -8.42
CA SER A 100 -13.64 -4.45 -9.61
C SER A 100 -12.13 -4.64 -9.62
N GLN A 101 -11.60 -5.27 -10.67
CA GLN A 101 -10.17 -5.22 -10.95
C GLN A 101 -9.77 -3.83 -11.47
N PRO A 102 -8.65 -3.26 -11.00
CA PRO A 102 -8.15 -2.01 -11.53
C PRO A 102 -7.71 -2.19 -12.98
N LYS A 103 -8.34 -1.43 -13.89
CA LYS A 103 -7.94 -1.33 -15.28
C LYS A 103 -6.94 -0.19 -15.45
N LEU A 104 -5.80 -0.47 -16.06
CA LEU A 104 -4.72 0.50 -16.30
C LEU A 104 -4.56 0.72 -17.81
N SER A 105 -4.34 1.96 -18.24
CA SER A 105 -3.81 2.18 -19.60
C SER A 105 -2.36 1.69 -19.69
N LEU A 106 -1.77 1.60 -20.88
CA LEU A 106 -0.32 1.36 -21.01
C LEU A 106 0.47 2.47 -20.28
N GLY A 107 1.56 2.13 -19.58
CA GLY A 107 2.46 3.13 -19.00
C GLY A 107 3.35 2.63 -17.85
N GLY A 108 3.82 3.58 -17.04
CA GLY A 108 4.79 3.35 -15.96
C GLY A 108 4.46 2.20 -15.02
N VAL A 109 5.47 1.38 -14.69
CA VAL A 109 5.42 0.38 -13.61
C VAL A 109 6.60 0.66 -12.70
N TYR A 110 6.33 0.91 -11.43
CA TYR A 110 7.36 1.35 -10.49
C TYR A 110 7.71 0.25 -9.51
N ILE A 111 8.98 0.20 -9.12
CA ILE A 111 9.47 -0.72 -8.10
C ILE A 111 10.20 0.05 -7.01
N GLN A 112 10.03 -0.40 -5.77
CA GLN A 112 10.84 -0.03 -4.62
C GLN A 112 11.53 -1.28 -4.08
N THR A 113 12.82 -1.19 -3.75
CA THR A 113 13.55 -2.32 -3.14
C THR A 113 13.65 -2.14 -1.61
N HIS A 114 13.27 -3.17 -0.87
CA HIS A 114 13.41 -3.31 0.57
C HIS A 114 14.59 -4.24 0.87
N GLN A 115 15.70 -3.71 1.39
CA GLN A 115 16.87 -4.52 1.72
C GLN A 115 16.75 -5.04 3.14
N VAL A 116 16.55 -6.35 3.30
CA VAL A 116 16.28 -7.01 4.59
C VAL A 116 17.39 -6.72 5.60
N ALA A 117 18.65 -6.82 5.16
CA ALA A 117 19.82 -6.54 5.99
C ALA A 117 19.83 -5.15 6.66
N THR A 118 19.21 -4.14 6.04
CA THR A 118 19.22 -2.76 6.53
C THR A 118 17.88 -2.28 7.07
N ALA A 119 16.78 -2.80 6.51
CA ALA A 119 15.43 -2.34 6.79
C ALA A 119 14.66 -3.28 7.72
N GLY A 120 15.20 -4.47 7.99
CA GLY A 120 14.57 -5.48 8.83
C GLY A 120 13.33 -6.10 8.20
N TYR A 121 12.43 -6.59 9.05
CA TYR A 121 11.11 -7.08 8.66
C TYR A 121 10.27 -6.01 7.97
N CYS A 122 9.57 -6.39 6.90
CA CYS A 122 8.68 -5.47 6.19
C CYS A 122 7.25 -5.59 6.74
N SER A 123 6.83 -4.59 7.52
CA SER A 123 5.48 -4.55 8.10
C SER A 123 4.32 -4.51 7.08
N HIS A 124 4.58 -4.45 5.78
CA HIS A 124 3.53 -4.63 4.77
C HIS A 124 2.90 -6.02 4.82
N PHE A 125 3.64 -7.02 5.32
CA PHE A 125 3.10 -8.37 5.54
C PHE A 125 2.04 -8.44 6.63
N ASP A 126 1.98 -7.45 7.52
CA ASP A 126 0.96 -7.37 8.58
C ASP A 126 -0.33 -6.68 8.08
N ALA A 127 -0.37 -6.24 6.82
CA ALA A 127 -1.51 -5.55 6.22
C ALA A 127 -2.43 -6.52 5.48
N GLU A 128 -3.67 -6.07 5.24
CA GLU A 128 -4.64 -6.77 4.40
C GLU A 128 -4.74 -6.12 3.00
N ASP A 129 -5.25 -6.89 2.03
CA ASP A 129 -5.55 -6.39 0.70
C ASP A 129 -6.55 -5.20 0.77
N GLY A 130 -6.22 -4.12 0.07
CA GLY A 130 -7.00 -2.88 0.04
C GLY A 130 -6.66 -1.85 1.12
N GLU A 131 -5.88 -2.19 2.14
CA GLU A 131 -5.37 -1.24 3.13
C GLU A 131 -4.51 -0.12 2.50
N GLU A 132 -4.28 0.96 3.26
CA GLU A 132 -3.31 1.99 2.86
C GLU A 132 -1.88 1.50 3.19
N LEU A 133 -1.02 1.47 2.18
CA LEU A 133 0.41 1.16 2.35
C LEU A 133 1.24 2.42 2.15
N ALA A 134 2.45 2.41 2.70
CA ALA A 134 3.39 3.51 2.56
C ALA A 134 4.83 3.02 2.38
N ILE A 135 5.56 3.66 1.48
CA ILE A 135 7.00 3.44 1.33
C ILE A 135 7.76 4.75 1.54
N THR A 136 8.97 4.66 2.08
CA THR A 136 9.89 5.79 2.16
C THR A 136 10.92 5.71 1.04
N THR A 137 11.11 6.80 0.32
CA THR A 137 12.09 6.89 -0.77
C THR A 137 12.82 8.23 -0.78
N SER A 138 13.95 8.30 -1.49
CA SER A 138 14.85 9.46 -1.44
C SER A 138 14.29 10.68 -2.20
N ALA A 139 14.60 11.90 -1.72
CA ALA A 139 14.22 13.15 -2.41
C ALA A 139 14.57 13.20 -3.90
N SER A 140 15.69 12.58 -4.29
CA SER A 140 16.12 12.51 -5.70
C SER A 140 15.13 11.79 -6.62
N LYS A 141 14.11 11.12 -6.06
CA LYS A 141 13.11 10.34 -6.79
C LYS A 141 11.76 11.05 -6.92
N ILE A 142 11.60 12.27 -6.42
CA ILE A 142 10.32 13.01 -6.40
C ILE A 142 9.64 13.09 -7.78
N ASN A 143 10.40 13.28 -8.86
CA ASN A 143 9.84 13.32 -10.21
C ASN A 143 9.21 11.99 -10.65
N LEU A 144 9.75 10.85 -10.21
CA LEU A 144 9.17 9.53 -10.49
C LEU A 144 7.93 9.30 -9.62
N ILE A 145 7.96 9.75 -8.37
CA ILE A 145 6.82 9.67 -7.43
C ILE A 145 5.63 10.45 -8.00
N ASN A 146 5.84 11.70 -8.39
CA ASN A 146 4.78 12.54 -8.96
C ASN A 146 4.17 11.91 -10.20
N LYS A 147 5.01 11.38 -11.11
CA LYS A 147 4.52 10.65 -12.29
C LYS A 147 3.72 9.40 -11.92
N ALA A 148 4.13 8.66 -10.88
CA ALA A 148 3.38 7.49 -10.42
C ALA A 148 2.00 7.88 -9.87
N ILE A 149 1.93 8.97 -9.09
CA ILE A 149 0.67 9.50 -8.51
C ILE A 149 -0.25 10.05 -9.62
N GLU A 150 0.25 10.97 -10.44
CA GLU A 150 -0.52 11.64 -11.50
C GLU A 150 -1.15 10.64 -12.47
N ASN A 151 -0.39 9.60 -12.81
CA ASN A 151 -0.82 8.59 -13.77
C ASN A 151 -1.41 7.33 -13.11
N LYS A 152 -1.62 7.34 -11.79
CA LYS A 152 -2.16 6.21 -11.00
C LYS A 152 -1.47 4.88 -11.31
N ARG A 153 -0.14 4.88 -11.30
CA ARG A 153 0.69 3.74 -11.70
C ARG A 153 1.11 2.89 -10.50
N PRO A 154 1.08 1.55 -10.63
CA PRO A 154 1.39 0.67 -9.52
C PRO A 154 2.85 0.79 -9.10
N ILE A 155 3.04 0.73 -7.78
CA ILE A 155 4.34 0.57 -7.14
C ILE A 155 4.38 -0.84 -6.56
N PHE A 156 5.37 -1.63 -6.95
CA PHE A 156 5.69 -2.92 -6.35
C PHE A 156 6.82 -2.77 -5.35
N LEU A 157 6.65 -3.34 -4.15
CA LEU A 157 7.71 -3.45 -3.16
C LEU A 157 8.34 -4.83 -3.25
N ILE A 158 9.65 -4.87 -3.47
CA ILE A 158 10.43 -6.11 -3.61
C ILE A 158 11.41 -6.20 -2.46
N ALA A 159 11.33 -7.25 -1.65
CA ALA A 159 12.36 -7.56 -0.66
C ALA A 159 13.57 -8.19 -1.34
N SER A 160 14.76 -7.86 -0.84
CA SER A 160 16.00 -8.49 -1.27
C SER A 160 16.89 -8.78 -0.06
N GLY A 161 17.40 -10.01 0.04
CA GLY A 161 18.24 -10.46 1.14
C GLY A 161 18.74 -11.88 0.95
N ASN A 162 19.64 -12.33 1.82
CA ASN A 162 20.05 -13.74 1.90
C ASN A 162 19.16 -14.50 2.89
N TYR A 163 19.11 -15.83 2.80
CA TYR A 163 18.26 -16.65 3.67
C TYR A 163 18.44 -16.34 5.17
N ASP A 164 19.69 -16.25 5.65
CA ASP A 164 19.99 -15.98 7.06
C ASP A 164 19.51 -14.59 7.51
N GLU A 165 19.37 -13.63 6.58
CA GLU A 165 18.79 -12.32 6.90
C GLU A 165 17.28 -12.45 7.13
N TYR A 166 16.55 -13.20 6.30
CA TYR A 166 15.12 -13.44 6.53
C TYR A 166 14.86 -14.21 7.83
N VAL A 167 15.72 -15.18 8.17
CA VAL A 167 15.66 -15.89 9.45
C VAL A 167 15.88 -14.93 10.63
N ARG A 168 16.90 -14.06 10.54
CA ARG A 168 17.23 -13.12 11.61
C ARG A 168 16.12 -12.10 11.84
N GLU A 169 15.49 -11.64 10.77
CA GLU A 169 14.40 -10.66 10.81
C GLU A 169 13.01 -11.31 10.97
N ASP A 170 12.95 -12.59 11.37
CA ASP A 170 11.72 -13.31 11.74
C ASP A 170 10.61 -13.26 10.68
N TYR A 171 10.98 -13.47 9.40
CA TYR A 171 9.98 -13.61 8.34
C TYR A 171 9.22 -14.93 8.48
N ASP A 172 7.94 -14.93 8.12
CA ASP A 172 7.11 -16.13 8.04
C ASP A 172 7.54 -17.09 6.92
N ASN A 173 6.93 -18.29 6.89
CA ASN A 173 7.02 -19.23 5.76
C ASN A 173 8.46 -19.52 5.24
N LEU A 174 9.46 -19.49 6.12
CA LEU A 174 10.89 -19.65 5.77
C LEU A 174 11.21 -20.97 5.05
N SER A 175 10.36 -21.99 5.20
CA SER A 175 10.45 -23.24 4.45
C SER A 175 10.38 -23.04 2.94
N GLU A 176 9.67 -22.02 2.45
CA GLU A 176 9.60 -21.70 1.01
C GLU A 176 10.93 -21.11 0.49
N LEU A 177 11.71 -20.50 1.38
CA LEU A 177 12.95 -19.80 1.03
C LEU A 177 14.18 -20.72 1.06
N ILE A 178 14.08 -21.89 1.70
CA ILE A 178 15.24 -22.76 1.98
C ILE A 178 15.95 -23.26 0.71
N ILE A 179 15.20 -23.43 -0.39
CA ILE A 179 15.75 -23.89 -1.67
C ILE A 179 16.70 -22.84 -2.29
N PHE A 180 16.58 -21.57 -1.88
CA PHE A 180 17.40 -20.45 -2.33
C PHE A 180 18.53 -20.09 -1.35
N LYS A 181 18.85 -20.96 -0.37
CA LYS A 181 19.79 -20.65 0.72
C LYS A 181 21.18 -20.18 0.28
N LYS A 182 21.62 -20.55 -0.92
CA LYS A 182 22.95 -20.22 -1.47
C LYS A 182 22.97 -18.98 -2.36
N GLU A 183 21.83 -18.29 -2.52
CA GLU A 183 21.72 -17.12 -3.38
C GLU A 183 20.95 -15.99 -2.70
N LYS A 184 21.07 -14.78 -3.26
CA LYS A 184 20.28 -13.64 -2.82
C LYS A 184 18.84 -13.82 -3.30
N ILE A 185 17.89 -13.83 -2.37
CA ILE A 185 16.46 -14.05 -2.57
C ILE A 185 15.76 -12.71 -2.84
N TYR A 186 14.90 -12.69 -3.84
CA TYR A 186 14.04 -11.57 -4.20
C TYR A 186 12.58 -12.02 -4.13
N MET A 187 11.77 -11.33 -3.35
CA MET A 187 10.34 -11.63 -3.20
C MET A 187 9.52 -10.36 -3.44
N ILE A 188 8.33 -10.50 -4.04
CA ILE A 188 7.36 -9.39 -4.00
C ILE A 188 6.71 -9.40 -2.62
N ILE A 189 6.68 -8.26 -1.96
CA ILE A 189 5.99 -8.09 -0.66
C ILE A 189 4.56 -7.60 -0.89
N SER A 190 4.43 -6.52 -1.67
CA SER A 190 3.15 -5.85 -1.89
C SER A 190 3.15 -5.07 -3.19
N CYS A 191 1.96 -4.74 -3.69
CA CYS A 191 1.79 -3.65 -4.67
C CYS A 191 0.63 -2.74 -4.29
N PHE A 192 0.70 -1.47 -4.66
CA PHE A 192 -0.39 -0.50 -4.43
C PHE A 192 -0.39 0.62 -5.47
N ILE A 193 -1.50 1.34 -5.58
CA ILE A 193 -1.63 2.55 -6.42
C ILE A 193 -1.42 3.80 -5.54
N PRO A 194 -0.34 4.58 -5.78
CA PRO A 194 -0.07 5.78 -5.01
C PRO A 194 -1.08 6.88 -5.33
N TYR A 195 -1.47 7.64 -4.32
CA TYR A 195 -2.32 8.84 -4.49
C TYR A 195 -1.82 10.06 -3.72
N GLY A 196 -0.70 9.95 -3.01
CA GLY A 196 -0.10 11.07 -2.32
C GLY A 196 1.30 10.78 -1.81
N CYS A 197 2.00 11.84 -1.45
CA CYS A 197 3.27 11.75 -0.75
C CYS A 197 3.47 12.96 0.17
N GLU A 198 4.20 12.74 1.25
CA GLU A 198 4.56 13.76 2.23
C GLU A 198 6.07 13.74 2.50
N VAL A 199 6.61 14.87 2.96
CA VAL A 199 8.02 14.94 3.34
C VAL A 199 8.21 14.21 4.67
N ASP A 200 9.13 13.26 4.69
CA ASP A 200 9.57 12.63 5.93
C ASP A 200 10.58 13.53 6.63
N HIS A 201 10.15 14.11 7.75
CA HIS A 201 10.95 15.04 8.55
C HIS A 201 11.92 14.35 9.51
N SER A 202 11.86 13.01 9.64
CA SER A 202 12.71 12.26 10.58
C SER A 202 14.17 12.16 10.11
N TYR A 203 14.42 12.10 8.79
CA TYR A 203 15.76 12.01 8.21
C TYR A 203 15.87 12.67 6.83
N LYS A 204 17.07 13.19 6.48
CA LYS A 204 17.54 13.64 5.15
C LYS A 204 16.46 13.76 4.05
N ARG A 205 15.55 14.76 4.10
CA ARG A 205 14.57 15.09 3.04
C ARG A 205 14.04 13.86 2.25
N ASN A 206 13.60 12.80 2.93
CA ASN A 206 12.96 11.68 2.25
C ASN A 206 11.48 11.99 1.99
N TYR A 207 10.83 11.17 1.17
CA TYR A 207 9.39 11.23 0.95
C TYR A 207 8.74 9.93 1.34
N THR A 208 7.65 10.02 2.08
CA THR A 208 6.73 8.91 2.32
C THR A 208 5.66 8.96 1.25
N VAL A 209 5.62 7.94 0.39
CA VAL A 209 4.61 7.76 -0.65
C VAL A 209 3.58 6.78 -0.13
N TYR A 210 2.32 7.19 -0.07
CA TYR A 210 1.23 6.36 0.38
C TYR A 210 0.22 6.12 -0.74
N GLY A 211 -0.47 4.99 -0.65
CA GLY A 211 -1.45 4.59 -1.64
C GLY A 211 -2.35 3.47 -1.17
N GLY A 212 -3.36 3.19 -1.98
CA GLY A 212 -4.40 2.21 -1.69
C GLY A 212 -4.51 1.16 -2.77
N THR A 213 -5.58 0.37 -2.70
CA THR A 213 -5.78 -0.79 -3.59
C THR A 213 -4.57 -1.72 -3.47
N SER A 214 -4.11 -1.92 -2.23
CA SER A 214 -2.96 -2.76 -1.95
C SER A 214 -3.29 -4.22 -2.23
N LYS A 215 -2.24 -4.96 -2.59
CA LYS A 215 -2.23 -6.41 -2.59
C LYS A 215 -0.99 -6.89 -1.86
N ILE A 216 -1.15 -7.84 -0.95
CA ILE A 216 -0.06 -8.44 -0.15
C ILE A 216 0.25 -9.84 -0.67
N PHE A 217 1.53 -10.19 -0.71
CA PHE A 217 2.03 -11.44 -1.31
C PHE A 217 2.75 -12.30 -0.27
N ILE A 218 2.01 -12.83 0.71
CA ILE A 218 2.57 -13.57 1.85
C ILE A 218 2.32 -15.09 1.81
N GLU A 219 1.21 -15.55 1.23
CA GLU A 219 0.81 -16.96 1.28
C GLU A 219 0.23 -17.44 -0.07
N PRO A 220 1.03 -18.19 -0.87
CA PRO A 220 2.47 -18.42 -0.73
C PRO A 220 3.28 -17.18 -1.12
N TYR A 221 4.58 -17.18 -0.80
CA TYR A 221 5.47 -16.12 -1.25
C TYR A 221 5.62 -16.11 -2.78
N ILE A 222 5.66 -14.90 -3.35
CA ILE A 222 6.01 -14.72 -4.77
C ILE A 222 7.51 -14.47 -4.89
N ILE A 223 8.26 -15.56 -5.02
CA ILE A 223 9.73 -15.54 -5.18
C ILE A 223 10.09 -15.31 -6.65
N LEU A 224 10.93 -14.31 -6.90
CA LEU A 224 11.25 -13.83 -8.25
C LEU A 224 12.46 -14.53 -8.87
N ASN A 225 13.35 -15.14 -8.07
CA ASN A 225 14.63 -15.70 -8.52
C ASN A 225 14.54 -16.56 -9.80
N ASN A 226 13.50 -17.38 -9.90
CA ASN A 226 13.29 -18.31 -11.02
C ASN A 226 12.23 -17.85 -12.03
N GLN A 227 11.69 -16.63 -11.89
CA GLN A 227 10.71 -16.12 -12.85
C GLN A 227 11.38 -15.85 -14.21
N PRO A 228 10.76 -16.25 -15.34
CA PRO A 228 11.32 -16.01 -16.66
C PRO A 228 11.64 -14.52 -16.90
N GLY A 229 12.87 -14.22 -17.35
CA GLY A 229 13.34 -12.86 -17.60
C GLY A 229 13.73 -12.05 -16.35
N PHE A 230 13.64 -12.63 -15.14
CA PHE A 230 14.01 -11.92 -13.92
C PHE A 230 15.50 -11.61 -13.82
N LYS A 231 16.37 -12.46 -14.38
CA LYS A 231 17.83 -12.27 -14.34
C LYS A 231 18.24 -10.97 -15.03
N GLU A 232 17.68 -10.69 -16.21
CA GLU A 232 17.89 -9.47 -17.00
C GLU A 232 17.25 -8.26 -16.33
N PHE A 233 16.04 -8.45 -15.79
CA PHE A 233 15.33 -7.42 -15.03
C PHE A 233 16.12 -6.96 -13.82
N LYS A 234 16.59 -7.89 -12.99
CA LYS A 234 17.38 -7.63 -11.78
C LYS A 234 18.61 -6.78 -12.10
N LYS A 235 19.36 -7.14 -13.14
CA LYS A 235 20.57 -6.41 -13.56
C LYS A 235 20.28 -4.95 -13.91
N SER A 236 19.11 -4.69 -14.48
CA SER A 236 18.78 -3.39 -15.08
C SER A 236 17.99 -2.47 -14.15
N TYR A 237 17.14 -3.01 -13.27
CA TYR A 237 16.14 -2.23 -12.54
C TYR A 237 16.26 -2.29 -11.01
N LEU A 238 16.84 -3.34 -10.42
CA LEU A 238 16.95 -3.50 -8.95
C LEU A 238 18.20 -2.85 -8.34
N THR A 239 18.84 -1.93 -9.05
CA THR A 239 20.07 -1.24 -8.60
C THR A 239 19.79 0.06 -7.84
N VAL A 240 18.59 0.65 -7.97
CA VAL A 240 18.25 1.94 -7.36
C VAL A 240 16.90 1.88 -6.66
N GLY A 241 16.86 2.39 -5.42
CA GLY A 241 15.75 2.26 -4.46
C GLY A 241 14.34 2.51 -4.99
N PHE A 242 14.15 3.42 -5.96
CA PHE A 242 12.86 3.61 -6.66
C PHE A 242 13.08 3.81 -8.16
N THR A 243 12.46 2.97 -9.00
CA THR A 243 12.76 2.88 -10.44
C THR A 243 11.50 2.61 -11.26
N ASN A 244 11.36 3.29 -12.41
CA ASN A 244 10.36 2.93 -13.42
C ASN A 244 10.94 1.81 -14.31
N CYS A 245 10.24 0.68 -14.37
CA CYS A 245 10.61 -0.49 -15.15
C CYS A 245 9.70 -0.77 -16.34
N GLU A 246 8.89 0.20 -16.77
CA GLU A 246 7.97 0.10 -17.93
C GLU A 246 8.60 -0.50 -19.19
N LYS A 247 9.86 -0.20 -19.47
CA LYS A 247 10.57 -0.72 -20.65
C LYS A 247 11.03 -2.18 -20.52
N SER A 248 10.82 -2.80 -19.36
CA SER A 248 11.15 -4.20 -19.17
C SER A 248 10.00 -5.09 -19.63
N PRO A 249 10.27 -6.15 -20.40
CA PRO A 249 9.29 -7.22 -20.63
C PRO A 249 8.77 -7.83 -19.31
N PHE A 250 9.56 -7.79 -18.24
CA PHE A 250 9.18 -8.28 -16.91
C PHE A 250 8.10 -7.41 -16.24
N ALA A 251 7.88 -6.17 -16.69
CA ALA A 251 6.82 -5.31 -16.17
C ALA A 251 5.43 -5.94 -16.35
N GLN A 252 5.19 -6.64 -17.46
CA GLN A 252 3.93 -7.35 -17.69
C GLN A 252 3.72 -8.48 -16.68
N ILE A 253 4.79 -9.19 -16.31
CA ILE A 253 4.74 -10.24 -15.28
C ILE A 253 4.32 -9.63 -13.94
N LEU A 254 4.93 -8.50 -13.56
CA LEU A 254 4.55 -7.78 -12.33
C LEU A 254 3.07 -7.35 -12.37
N LEU A 255 2.61 -6.75 -13.47
CA LEU A 255 1.21 -6.34 -13.63
C LEU A 255 0.24 -7.51 -13.49
N ASN A 256 0.55 -8.65 -14.12
CA ASN A 256 -0.25 -9.86 -14.04
C ASN A 256 -0.31 -10.41 -12.60
N LEU A 257 0.82 -10.45 -11.89
CA LEU A 257 0.88 -10.86 -10.48
C LEU A 257 0.06 -9.92 -9.58
N GLY A 258 0.10 -8.62 -9.86
CA GLY A 258 -0.71 -7.59 -9.20
C GLY A 258 -2.21 -7.64 -9.53
N GLY A 259 -2.64 -8.46 -10.51
CA GLY A 259 -4.03 -8.52 -10.94
C GLY A 259 -4.49 -7.28 -11.73
N PHE A 260 -3.55 -6.55 -12.33
CA PHE A 260 -3.84 -5.39 -13.16
C PHE A 260 -4.11 -5.81 -14.60
N GLN A 261 -5.21 -5.31 -15.18
CA GLN A 261 -5.51 -5.50 -16.60
C GLN A 261 -5.16 -4.25 -17.39
N LEU A 262 -4.45 -4.41 -18.51
CA LEU A 262 -4.23 -3.31 -19.45
C LEU A 262 -5.49 -3.10 -20.31
N ILE A 263 -5.86 -1.82 -20.51
CA ILE A 263 -6.91 -1.36 -21.43
C ILE A 263 -6.33 -1.23 -22.83
#